data_AF-A0A2G1WQL5-F1
#
_entry.id   AF-A0A2G1WQL5-F1
#
_cell.length_a   1.000
_cell.length_b   1.000
_cell.length_c   1.000
_cell.angle_alpha   90.00
_cell.angle_beta   90.00
_cell.angle_gamma   90.00
#
_symmetry.space_group_name_H-M   'P 1'
#
loop_
_entity.id
_entity.type
_entity.pdbx_description
1 polymer ?
#
loop_
_entity_poly.entity_id
_entity_poly.type
_entity_poly.pdbx_seq_one_letter_code
_entity_poly.pdbx_strand_id
1 'polypeptide(L)'
;MKRTGGAFRILLLAGIIFLAGCAGAVPGDQAPTGPDAGDETAAEAANGTVEVHFINVGQSVSTLVVGPEGATMLVDTGHYNDDGEYVLEYLRRHDITRIDHLVTSHNDADHIGGNAAIIEHYETEADGIGAVYDPGIAASTQTYAEYLDAVEEHDVTLYETREGDAISFGAVGVDVLGPPEPYLEGEARNENSVVLRLTHGETSFLLSGDAEDDQEAYLIDAYGSELESTVLKAGHHGSSSSSSGQFLDAVGPRAVVVSSAYDSQYGHPTEEVLRRFADRSLPTYWTATHGTVVLVSDGNGVSVRTQRDAPTDPLAVRDGEPIEPGAGGEVVERARLGGDPVDGGSGGGADDDSDADDDGGDTDGGDETASTDPAAALEVAAINADAEGDDSENLNDEYVVFENAGDEPIDLSGWTVADEAAHSYAFPEGYTLDAGATVTLRTGSGADTDAELYWGAGSPVWNNAGDTVILSNAAGERVLAVSYE
;
A
#
# COMPACT_ATOMS: atom_id res chain seq x y z
N MET A 1 56.47 38.69 18.01
CA MET A 1 56.07 39.78 17.08
C MET A 1 54.56 39.70 16.91
N LYS A 2 53.84 40.81 17.22
CA LYS A 2 52.56 41.28 16.63
C LYS A 2 51.46 40.20 16.39
N ARG A 3 50.24 40.28 16.93
CA ARG A 3 49.26 41.39 16.96
C ARG A 3 48.06 40.95 17.82
N THR A 4 47.77 41.64 18.92
CA THR A 4 46.64 42.61 19.11
C THR A 4 45.25 41.97 19.11
N GLY A 5 44.68 41.85 20.30
CA GLY A 5 43.24 41.67 20.52
C GLY A 5 42.45 42.96 20.30
N GLY A 6 41.18 42.81 19.91
CA GLY A 6 40.18 43.86 19.82
C GLY A 6 38.91 43.38 20.50
N ALA A 7 38.52 44.08 21.56
CA ALA A 7 37.32 43.81 22.34
C ALA A 7 36.05 44.22 21.59
N PHE A 8 35.03 43.36 21.65
CA PHE A 8 33.68 43.60 21.15
C PHE A 8 33.00 44.66 22.01
N ARG A 9 32.47 45.72 21.38
CA ARG A 9 31.75 46.81 22.06
C ARG A 9 30.25 46.50 22.09
N ILE A 10 29.72 46.35 23.31
CA ILE A 10 28.29 46.33 23.60
C ILE A 10 27.75 47.76 23.43
N LEU A 11 26.76 47.95 22.56
CA LEU A 11 26.02 49.21 22.42
C LEU A 11 24.72 49.12 23.25
N LEU A 12 24.68 49.92 24.31
CA LEU A 12 23.53 50.11 25.19
C LEU A 12 22.81 51.38 24.74
N LEU A 13 21.58 51.26 24.23
CA LEU A 13 20.75 52.39 23.83
C LEU A 13 19.76 52.71 24.96
N ALA A 14 20.02 53.79 25.70
CA ALA A 14 19.11 54.36 26.69
C ALA A 14 18.35 55.54 26.06
N GLY A 15 17.02 55.56 26.23
CA GLY A 15 16.08 56.37 25.47
C GLY A 15 15.80 57.79 25.97
N ILE A 16 14.84 58.44 25.32
CA ILE A 16 14.13 59.63 25.82
C ILE A 16 12.67 59.54 25.37
N ILE A 17 11.77 59.42 26.35
CA ILE A 17 10.31 59.52 26.24
C ILE A 17 9.93 60.99 26.48
N PHE A 18 9.10 61.56 25.61
CA PHE A 18 8.42 62.84 25.85
C PHE A 18 6.96 62.60 26.22
N LEU A 19 6.60 62.99 27.45
CA LEU A 19 5.24 63.09 27.96
C LEU A 19 4.73 64.54 27.78
N ALA A 20 3.56 64.69 27.17
CA ALA A 20 2.68 65.83 27.38
C ALA A 20 1.23 65.33 27.33
N GLY A 21 0.56 65.31 28.49
CA GLY A 21 -0.83 64.90 28.62
C GLY A 21 -1.81 66.06 28.46
N CYS A 22 -3.10 65.70 28.39
CA CYS A 22 -4.20 66.46 28.99
C CYS A 22 -5.46 65.59 29.11
N ALA A 23 -5.80 65.30 30.37
CA ALA A 23 -7.09 65.14 31.04
C ALA A 23 -8.39 64.83 30.25
N GLY A 24 -9.11 63.83 30.77
CA GLY A 24 -10.57 63.70 30.66
C GLY A 24 -11.07 62.39 31.30
N ALA A 25 -11.40 62.40 32.59
CA ALA A 25 -12.00 61.28 33.30
C ALA A 25 -13.48 61.58 33.64
N VAL A 26 -14.38 60.63 33.36
CA VAL A 26 -15.66 60.44 34.07
C VAL A 26 -15.86 58.92 34.24
N PRO A 27 -16.22 58.41 35.43
CA PRO A 27 -16.28 56.97 35.72
C PRO A 27 -17.68 56.38 35.53
N GLY A 28 -17.72 55.15 35.02
CA GLY A 28 -18.90 54.30 34.95
C GLY A 28 -18.47 52.83 34.93
N ASP A 29 -18.78 52.15 36.02
CA ASP A 29 -18.37 50.80 36.41
C ASP A 29 -19.37 49.75 35.89
N GLN A 30 -18.93 48.81 35.03
CA GLN A 30 -19.48 47.45 34.90
C GLN A 30 -18.41 46.56 34.24
N ALA A 31 -18.09 45.44 34.90
CA ALA A 31 -17.15 44.41 34.49
C ALA A 31 -17.61 43.62 33.23
N PRO A 32 -16.68 42.95 32.51
CA PRO A 32 -17.00 42.31 31.24
C PRO A 32 -17.73 40.98 31.46
N THR A 33 -18.92 40.87 30.88
CA THR A 33 -19.65 39.61 30.73
C THR A 33 -19.16 38.89 29.47
N GLY A 34 -18.64 37.67 29.68
CA GLY A 34 -18.53 36.48 28.81
C GLY A 34 -18.41 36.63 27.28
N PRO A 35 -17.53 35.85 26.63
CA PRO A 35 -17.64 35.67 25.19
C PRO A 35 -18.95 34.94 24.89
N ASP A 36 -19.71 35.54 23.98
CA ASP A 36 -20.92 35.02 23.38
C ASP A 36 -20.57 33.71 22.66
N ALA A 37 -21.25 32.64 23.07
CA ALA A 37 -21.21 31.36 22.39
C ALA A 37 -22.21 31.44 21.23
N GLY A 38 -21.70 31.39 19.99
CA GLY A 38 -22.55 31.36 18.81
C GLY A 38 -21.87 31.90 17.57
N ASP A 39 -20.90 31.15 17.05
CA ASP A 39 -20.78 30.93 15.61
C ASP A 39 -20.00 29.62 15.44
N GLU A 40 -20.73 28.52 15.27
CA GLU A 40 -20.16 27.33 14.65
C GLU A 40 -19.77 27.78 13.25
N THR A 41 -18.45 27.94 13.02
CA THR A 41 -17.90 28.18 11.70
C THR A 41 -18.38 27.04 10.82
N ALA A 42 -19.43 27.29 10.03
CA ALA A 42 -19.86 26.39 8.99
C ALA A 42 -18.61 26.11 8.14
N ALA A 43 -18.18 24.85 8.11
CA ALA A 43 -17.09 24.41 7.26
C ALA A 43 -17.34 24.98 5.87
N GLU A 44 -16.39 25.78 5.37
CA GLU A 44 -16.43 26.26 4.00
C GLU A 44 -16.60 25.03 3.11
N ALA A 45 -17.62 25.00 2.25
CA ALA A 45 -17.86 23.86 1.38
C ALA A 45 -16.56 23.58 0.61
N ALA A 46 -15.98 22.41 0.84
CA ALA A 46 -14.72 22.04 0.21
C ALA A 46 -14.88 22.12 -1.31
N ASN A 47 -14.05 22.93 -1.98
CA ASN A 47 -14.08 23.06 -3.43
C ASN A 47 -13.14 22.02 -4.03
N GLY A 48 -13.69 21.10 -4.82
CA GLY A 48 -12.92 20.06 -5.52
C GLY A 48 -12.72 18.80 -4.69
N THR A 49 -11.79 17.96 -5.13
CA THR A 49 -11.50 16.66 -4.50
C THR A 49 -10.05 16.58 -4.04
N VAL A 50 -9.81 15.81 -2.99
CA VAL A 50 -8.46 15.36 -2.60
C VAL A 50 -8.34 13.90 -2.95
N GLU A 51 -7.29 13.53 -3.67
CA GLU A 51 -6.97 12.14 -3.98
C GLU A 51 -5.75 11.69 -3.18
N VAL A 52 -5.85 10.53 -2.51
CA VAL A 52 -4.76 9.90 -1.77
C VAL A 52 -4.51 8.52 -2.38
N HIS A 53 -3.38 8.35 -3.03
CA HIS A 53 -3.00 7.17 -3.80
C HIS A 53 -1.95 6.39 -3.03
N PHE A 54 -2.34 5.24 -2.49
CA PHE A 54 -1.42 4.27 -1.90
C PHE A 54 -0.91 3.37 -3.02
N ILE A 55 0.26 3.69 -3.53
CA ILE A 55 0.82 3.07 -4.73
C ILE A 55 1.30 1.65 -4.37
N ASN A 56 0.91 0.65 -5.16
CA ASN A 56 1.41 -0.70 -4.96
C ASN A 56 2.88 -0.81 -5.40
N VAL A 57 3.79 -0.75 -4.43
CA VAL A 57 5.25 -0.85 -4.62
C VAL A 57 5.84 -2.06 -3.88
N GLY A 58 5.01 -3.06 -3.57
CA GLY A 58 5.45 -4.28 -2.88
C GLY A 58 5.74 -4.06 -1.40
N GLN A 59 6.85 -4.62 -0.88
CA GLN A 59 7.26 -4.51 0.52
C GLN A 59 7.96 -3.17 0.76
N SER A 60 7.25 -2.09 0.48
CA SER A 60 7.68 -0.70 0.60
C SER A 60 6.45 0.21 0.61
N VAL A 61 6.64 1.51 0.76
CA VAL A 61 5.54 2.48 0.72
C VAL A 61 5.82 3.66 -0.20
N SER A 62 4.76 4.12 -0.85
CA SER A 62 4.72 5.46 -1.46
C SER A 62 3.28 5.91 -1.54
N THR A 63 3.02 7.14 -1.09
CA THR A 63 1.68 7.74 -1.08
C THR A 63 1.70 9.07 -1.82
N LEU A 64 1.01 9.15 -2.95
CA LEU A 64 0.78 10.43 -3.65
C LEU A 64 -0.51 11.05 -3.15
N VAL A 65 -0.45 12.33 -2.78
CA VAL A 65 -1.62 13.16 -2.47
C VAL A 65 -1.74 14.25 -3.52
N VAL A 66 -2.93 14.37 -4.12
CA VAL A 66 -3.27 15.42 -5.07
C VAL A 66 -4.35 16.30 -4.47
N GLY A 67 -4.02 17.57 -4.25
CA GLY A 67 -4.95 18.56 -3.71
C GLY A 67 -5.97 19.06 -4.74
N PRO A 68 -7.01 19.79 -4.31
CA PRO A 68 -8.12 20.19 -5.21
C PRO A 68 -7.72 21.11 -6.35
N GLU A 69 -6.60 21.83 -6.20
CA GLU A 69 -6.05 22.74 -7.21
C GLU A 69 -4.90 22.09 -8.02
N GLY A 70 -4.64 20.80 -7.81
CA GLY A 70 -3.59 20.04 -8.51
C GLY A 70 -2.20 20.09 -7.86
N ALA A 71 -2.07 20.74 -6.69
CA ALA A 71 -0.83 20.67 -5.91
C ALA A 71 -0.55 19.23 -5.47
N THR A 72 0.73 18.85 -5.42
CA THR A 72 1.13 17.45 -5.18
C THR A 72 2.02 17.30 -3.96
N MET A 73 1.75 16.26 -3.16
CA MET A 73 2.61 15.82 -2.07
C MET A 73 2.91 14.34 -2.26
N LEU A 74 4.18 13.98 -2.35
CA LEU A 74 4.61 12.59 -2.37
C LEU A 74 5.20 12.24 -1.01
N VAL A 75 4.61 11.27 -0.33
CA VAL A 75 5.07 10.78 0.97
C VAL A 75 5.70 9.41 0.76
N ASP A 76 7.00 9.32 0.98
CA ASP A 76 7.85 8.16 0.70
C ASP A 76 7.86 7.72 -0.78
N THR A 77 8.88 6.96 -1.17
CA THR A 77 9.27 6.78 -2.58
C THR A 77 9.58 5.34 -2.97
N GLY A 78 9.13 4.37 -2.17
CA GLY A 78 9.26 2.95 -2.50
C GLY A 78 10.64 2.39 -2.22
N HIS A 79 10.95 1.28 -2.89
CA HIS A 79 12.06 0.40 -2.54
C HIS A 79 13.39 0.82 -3.18
N TYR A 80 14.49 0.71 -2.44
CA TYR A 80 15.83 0.99 -3.00
C TYR A 80 16.30 0.00 -4.09
N ASN A 81 15.66 -1.17 -4.25
CA ASN A 81 16.14 -2.17 -5.22
C ASN A 81 15.72 -1.82 -6.66
N ASP A 82 14.65 -1.04 -6.79
CA ASP A 82 14.12 -0.58 -8.08
C ASP A 82 14.38 0.93 -8.30
N ASP A 83 15.16 1.58 -7.43
CA ASP A 83 15.41 3.03 -7.44
C ASP A 83 14.12 3.87 -7.54
N GLY A 84 13.01 3.39 -6.96
CA GLY A 84 11.70 4.03 -7.06
C GLY A 84 11.05 3.95 -8.45
N GLU A 85 11.47 3.03 -9.31
CA GLU A 85 11.01 2.90 -10.70
C GLU A 85 9.48 2.80 -10.77
N TYR A 86 8.85 1.97 -9.93
CA TYR A 86 7.39 1.84 -9.88
C TYR A 86 6.70 3.16 -9.55
N VAL A 87 7.28 3.96 -8.65
CA VAL A 87 6.76 5.27 -8.26
C VAL A 87 6.90 6.24 -9.42
N LEU A 88 8.09 6.34 -10.03
CA LEU A 88 8.34 7.20 -11.19
C LEU A 88 7.40 6.87 -12.37
N GLU A 89 7.22 5.58 -12.68
CA GLU A 89 6.29 5.15 -13.72
C GLU A 89 4.84 5.48 -13.38
N TYR A 90 4.44 5.34 -12.11
CA TYR A 90 3.11 5.73 -11.67
C TYR A 90 2.89 7.23 -11.83
N LEU A 91 3.81 8.06 -11.34
CA LEU A 91 3.74 9.52 -11.44
C LEU A 91 3.67 9.99 -12.91
N ARG A 92 4.48 9.39 -13.80
CA ARG A 92 4.43 9.67 -15.25
C ARG A 92 3.09 9.29 -15.88
N ARG A 93 2.53 8.12 -15.54
CA ARG A 93 1.21 7.68 -16.04
C ARG A 93 0.06 8.58 -15.58
N HIS A 94 0.25 9.27 -14.45
CA HIS A 94 -0.70 10.21 -13.88
C HIS A 94 -0.40 11.67 -14.27
N ASP A 95 0.47 11.90 -15.26
CA ASP A 95 0.83 13.23 -15.75
C ASP A 95 1.33 14.19 -14.63
N ILE A 96 1.95 13.65 -13.59
CA ILE A 96 2.51 14.44 -12.49
C ILE A 96 3.85 15.01 -12.93
N THR A 97 3.86 16.28 -13.37
CA THR A 97 5.08 16.96 -13.82
C THR A 97 5.79 17.73 -12.73
N ARG A 98 5.19 17.91 -11.56
CA ARG A 98 5.76 18.61 -10.40
C ARG A 98 5.47 17.88 -9.10
N ILE A 99 6.42 17.91 -8.16
CA ILE A 99 6.20 17.53 -6.76
C ILE A 99 6.31 18.80 -5.91
N ASP A 100 5.20 19.31 -5.38
CA ASP A 100 5.28 20.53 -4.53
C ASP A 100 5.92 20.22 -3.17
N HIS A 101 5.63 19.04 -2.62
CA HIS A 101 6.18 18.59 -1.34
C HIS A 101 6.62 17.13 -1.43
N LEU A 102 7.90 16.86 -1.25
CA LEU A 102 8.41 15.49 -1.04
C LEU A 102 8.58 15.29 0.47
N VAL A 103 7.83 14.39 1.07
CA VAL A 103 7.90 14.08 2.50
C VAL A 103 8.53 12.72 2.69
N THR A 104 9.61 12.66 3.45
CA THR A 104 10.25 11.45 3.93
C THR A 104 9.75 11.18 5.34
N SER A 105 9.06 10.06 5.58
CA SER A 105 8.62 9.70 6.92
C SER A 105 9.81 9.39 7.81
N HIS A 106 10.71 8.52 7.37
CA HIS A 106 11.97 8.20 8.03
C HIS A 106 12.95 7.60 7.01
N ASN A 107 14.17 7.28 7.47
CA ASN A 107 15.31 7.03 6.58
C ASN A 107 15.54 5.54 6.20
N ASP A 108 14.54 4.66 6.37
CA ASP A 108 14.66 3.28 5.90
C ASP A 108 14.47 3.15 4.38
N ALA A 109 15.16 2.17 3.82
CA ALA A 109 15.40 2.07 2.38
C ALA A 109 14.14 1.65 1.58
N ASP A 110 13.11 1.16 2.24
CA ASP A 110 11.76 0.89 1.73
C ASP A 110 10.80 2.10 1.83
N HIS A 111 11.32 3.22 2.34
CA HIS A 111 10.68 4.54 2.38
C HIS A 111 11.40 5.56 1.49
N ILE A 112 12.74 5.61 1.57
CA ILE A 112 13.56 6.59 0.82
C ILE A 112 14.19 6.03 -0.45
N GLY A 113 13.83 4.80 -0.83
CA GLY A 113 14.49 4.06 -1.90
C GLY A 113 14.54 4.80 -3.23
N GLY A 114 13.46 5.50 -3.57
CA GLY A 114 13.35 6.30 -4.79
C GLY A 114 13.73 7.77 -4.66
N ASN A 115 14.10 8.26 -3.46
CA ASN A 115 14.27 9.70 -3.23
C ASN A 115 15.27 10.34 -4.20
N ALA A 116 16.45 9.73 -4.36
CA ALA A 116 17.50 10.25 -5.24
C ALA A 116 17.06 10.28 -6.70
N ALA A 117 16.48 9.19 -7.20
CA ALA A 117 16.02 9.08 -8.59
C ALA A 117 14.85 10.03 -8.90
N ILE A 118 13.94 10.23 -7.95
CA ILE A 118 12.83 11.17 -8.07
C ILE A 118 13.34 12.60 -8.10
N ILE A 119 14.24 12.98 -7.19
CA ILE A 119 14.87 14.31 -7.20
C ILE A 119 15.56 14.56 -8.54
N GLU A 120 16.41 13.64 -8.98
CA GLU A 120 17.11 13.74 -10.27
C GLU A 120 16.13 13.92 -11.43
N HIS A 121 15.09 13.07 -11.53
CA HIS A 121 14.14 13.14 -12.63
C HIS A 121 13.36 14.46 -12.64
N TYR A 122 12.83 14.90 -11.49
CA TYR A 122 11.99 16.09 -11.45
C TYR A 122 12.78 17.38 -11.67
N GLU A 123 14.02 17.46 -11.17
CA GLU A 123 14.88 18.65 -11.34
C GLU A 123 15.51 18.74 -12.73
N THR A 124 15.67 17.62 -13.44
CA THR A 124 16.33 17.60 -14.76
C THR A 124 15.37 17.43 -15.95
N GLU A 125 14.26 16.72 -15.77
CA GLU A 125 13.35 16.31 -16.85
C GLU A 125 11.90 16.81 -16.67
N ALA A 126 11.53 17.31 -15.49
CA ALA A 126 10.17 17.79 -15.19
C ALA A 126 10.16 19.23 -14.61
N ASP A 127 9.08 19.61 -13.93
CA ASP A 127 8.86 20.96 -13.39
C ASP A 127 9.40 21.13 -11.95
N GLY A 128 10.31 20.27 -11.49
CA GLY A 128 11.01 20.37 -10.21
C GLY A 128 10.25 19.90 -8.96
N ILE A 129 10.95 19.97 -7.83
CA ILE A 129 10.50 19.69 -6.47
C ILE A 129 10.46 21.01 -5.69
N GLY A 130 9.33 21.29 -5.03
CA GLY A 130 9.16 22.51 -4.24
C GLY A 130 10.03 22.53 -2.98
N ALA A 131 9.86 21.52 -2.13
CA ALA A 131 10.70 21.29 -0.96
C ALA A 131 10.63 19.83 -0.50
N VAL A 132 11.67 19.41 0.21
CA VAL A 132 11.75 18.13 0.90
C VAL A 132 11.57 18.34 2.41
N TYR A 133 10.79 17.47 3.04
CA TYR A 133 10.50 17.43 4.47
C TYR A 133 11.02 16.11 5.01
N ASP A 134 11.97 16.16 5.94
CA ASP A 134 12.70 15.01 6.47
C ASP A 134 12.76 15.12 8.00
N PRO A 135 12.71 14.02 8.77
CA PRO A 135 12.76 14.10 10.22
C PRO A 135 14.09 14.66 10.74
N GLY A 136 15.16 14.71 9.95
CA GLY A 136 16.48 15.21 10.35
C GLY A 136 17.35 14.19 11.09
N ILE A 137 16.97 12.91 11.04
CA ILE A 137 17.72 11.81 11.66
C ILE A 137 18.67 11.22 10.63
N ALA A 138 19.98 11.34 10.88
CA ALA A 138 20.99 10.87 9.96
C ALA A 138 21.09 9.33 9.95
N ALA A 139 21.17 8.74 8.75
CA ALA A 139 21.56 7.34 8.55
C ALA A 139 22.95 7.24 7.91
N SER A 140 23.61 6.09 8.10
CA SER A 140 24.88 5.76 7.43
C SER A 140 24.70 4.81 6.24
N THR A 141 23.48 4.66 5.74
CA THR A 141 23.15 3.79 4.60
C THR A 141 23.58 4.46 3.29
N GLN A 142 23.81 3.65 2.26
CA GLN A 142 24.13 4.17 0.93
C GLN A 142 22.93 4.94 0.34
N THR A 143 21.72 4.39 0.46
CA THR A 143 20.48 5.02 0.00
C THR A 143 20.28 6.42 0.59
N TYR A 144 20.54 6.60 1.89
CA TYR A 144 20.43 7.92 2.52
C TYR A 144 21.52 8.90 2.04
N ALA A 145 22.74 8.41 1.81
CA ALA A 145 23.81 9.23 1.26
C ALA A 145 23.48 9.70 -0.17
N GLU A 146 22.98 8.80 -1.03
CA GLU A 146 22.57 9.13 -2.40
C GLU A 146 21.41 10.13 -2.45
N TYR A 147 20.45 9.99 -1.53
CA TYR A 147 19.37 10.96 -1.34
C TYR A 147 19.92 12.35 -0.98
N LEU A 148 20.80 12.46 0.03
CA LEU A 148 21.37 13.76 0.41
C LEU A 148 22.28 14.35 -0.68
N ASP A 149 23.03 13.52 -1.40
CA ASP A 149 23.83 13.94 -2.56
C ASP A 149 22.93 14.54 -3.65
N ALA A 150 21.77 13.93 -3.93
CA ALA A 150 20.80 14.46 -4.89
C ALA A 150 20.18 15.79 -4.44
N VAL A 151 19.86 15.93 -3.14
CA VAL A 151 19.39 17.21 -2.57
C VAL A 151 20.46 18.31 -2.75
N GLU A 152 21.73 18.00 -2.48
CA GLU A 152 22.83 18.96 -2.62
C GLU A 152 23.14 19.31 -4.08
N GLU A 153 23.20 18.31 -4.97
CA GLU A 153 23.52 18.48 -6.40
C GLU A 153 22.50 19.40 -7.10
N HIS A 154 21.22 19.24 -6.77
CA HIS A 154 20.12 20.00 -7.40
C HIS A 154 19.63 21.22 -6.60
N ASP A 155 20.28 21.55 -5.47
CA ASP A 155 19.93 22.69 -4.61
C ASP A 155 18.45 22.69 -4.16
N VAL A 156 17.92 21.49 -3.88
CA VAL A 156 16.52 21.33 -3.43
C VAL A 156 16.42 21.77 -1.98
N THR A 157 15.38 22.54 -1.65
CA THR A 157 15.16 23.00 -0.27
C THR A 157 14.81 21.82 0.63
N LEU A 158 15.62 21.58 1.66
CA LEU A 158 15.40 20.53 2.66
C LEU A 158 15.06 21.12 4.03
N TYR A 159 13.95 20.69 4.60
CA TYR A 159 13.50 21.05 5.95
C TYR A 159 13.64 19.88 6.91
N GLU A 160 14.33 20.11 8.03
CA GLU A 160 14.17 19.28 9.22
C GLU A 160 12.77 19.54 9.78
N THR A 161 11.93 18.50 9.76
CA THR A 161 10.49 18.55 9.98
C THR A 161 10.16 17.89 11.31
N ARG A 162 9.37 18.57 12.13
CA ARG A 162 8.95 18.14 13.47
C ARG A 162 7.48 18.43 13.70
N GLU A 163 6.95 17.87 14.76
CA GLU A 163 5.60 18.17 15.21
C GLU A 163 5.32 19.69 15.29
N GLY A 164 4.13 20.09 14.88
CA GLY A 164 3.70 21.49 14.85
C GLY A 164 4.25 22.32 13.68
N ASP A 165 5.13 21.76 12.85
CA ASP A 165 5.51 22.41 11.59
C ASP A 165 4.32 22.48 10.62
N ALA A 166 4.34 23.50 9.75
CA ALA A 166 3.25 23.76 8.83
C ALA A 166 3.66 23.44 7.39
N ILE A 167 2.86 22.62 6.71
CA ILE A 167 2.96 22.37 5.27
C ILE A 167 1.74 22.98 4.59
N SER A 168 1.95 24.02 3.79
CA SER A 168 0.86 24.72 3.11
C SER A 168 0.41 23.95 1.88
N PHE A 169 -0.74 23.26 1.94
CA PHE A 169 -1.27 22.43 0.86
C PHE A 169 -2.63 22.89 0.34
N GLY A 170 -2.72 24.18 0.01
CA GLY A 170 -3.95 24.80 -0.51
C GLY A 170 -5.09 24.78 0.51
N ALA A 171 -6.24 24.26 0.11
CA ALA A 171 -7.42 24.13 0.97
C ALA A 171 -7.40 22.89 1.90
N VAL A 172 -6.37 22.04 1.78
CA VAL A 172 -6.20 20.85 2.62
C VAL A 172 -5.42 21.24 3.87
N GLY A 173 -5.99 20.97 5.04
CA GLY A 173 -5.25 21.10 6.30
C GLY A 173 -4.22 19.99 6.42
N VAL A 174 -2.98 20.34 6.73
CA VAL A 174 -1.89 19.37 6.95
C VAL A 174 -1.27 19.65 8.32
N ASP A 175 -1.55 18.76 9.26
CA ASP A 175 -0.95 18.80 10.60
C ASP A 175 0.24 17.83 10.63
N VAL A 176 1.43 18.34 10.96
CA VAL A 176 2.60 17.51 11.26
C VAL A 176 2.56 17.16 12.74
N LEU A 177 2.37 15.88 13.06
CA LEU A 177 2.16 15.39 14.44
C LEU A 177 3.42 14.77 15.05
N GLY A 178 4.43 14.50 14.25
CA GLY A 178 5.69 13.91 14.66
C GLY A 178 6.78 14.13 13.61
N PRO A 179 8.05 13.91 13.94
CA PRO A 179 8.55 13.47 15.26
C PRO A 179 8.55 14.59 16.33
N PRO A 180 8.58 14.23 17.64
CA PRO A 180 8.63 15.21 18.73
C PRO A 180 10.03 15.75 19.02
N GLU A 181 10.10 16.77 19.88
CA GLU A 181 11.34 17.29 20.48
C GLU A 181 11.32 17.11 22.01
N PRO A 182 12.24 16.31 22.59
CA PRO A 182 13.30 15.52 21.93
C PRO A 182 12.76 14.27 21.21
N TYR A 183 13.57 13.70 20.32
CA TYR A 183 13.28 12.43 19.66
C TYR A 183 13.06 11.29 20.67
N LEU A 184 12.20 10.35 20.29
CA LEU A 184 11.89 9.14 21.06
C LEU A 184 13.01 8.09 20.93
N GLU A 185 13.13 7.23 21.95
CA GLU A 185 14.00 6.05 21.95
C GLU A 185 15.41 6.24 21.38
N GLY A 186 16.02 7.40 21.65
CA GLY A 186 17.38 7.69 21.17
C GLY A 186 17.47 7.78 19.65
N GLU A 187 16.51 8.44 19.01
CA GLU A 187 16.44 8.65 17.54
C GLU A 187 16.11 7.35 16.78
N ALA A 188 15.38 6.42 17.40
CA ALA A 188 14.86 5.24 16.72
C ALA A 188 13.97 5.68 15.56
N ARG A 189 14.38 5.39 14.32
CA ARG A 189 13.79 5.95 13.09
C ARG A 189 12.28 5.70 12.95
N ASN A 190 11.80 4.48 13.24
CA ASN A 190 10.38 4.14 13.15
C ASN A 190 9.57 4.97 14.15
N GLU A 191 10.06 5.05 15.40
CA GLU A 191 9.47 5.84 16.48
C GLU A 191 9.63 7.36 16.32
N ASN A 192 10.28 7.80 15.25
CA ASN A 192 10.44 9.21 14.92
C ASN A 192 10.06 9.47 13.45
N SER A 193 9.06 8.74 12.95
CA SER A 193 8.49 8.98 11.64
C SER A 193 7.87 10.38 11.59
N VAL A 194 7.95 11.07 10.44
CA VAL A 194 7.06 12.19 10.14
C VAL A 194 5.65 11.65 10.02
N VAL A 195 4.75 12.11 10.89
CA VAL A 195 3.34 11.71 10.93
C VAL A 195 2.50 12.86 10.44
N LEU A 196 1.68 12.63 9.41
CA LEU A 196 0.82 13.64 8.82
C LEU A 196 -0.65 13.31 9.04
N ARG A 197 -1.43 14.30 9.47
CA ARG A 197 -2.88 14.27 9.42
C ARG A 197 -3.38 15.25 8.37
N LEU A 198 -4.04 14.73 7.34
CA LEU A 198 -4.63 15.50 6.25
C LEU A 198 -6.12 15.70 6.54
N THR A 199 -6.63 16.92 6.43
CA THR A 199 -8.05 17.25 6.62
C THR A 199 -8.62 17.92 5.37
N HIS A 200 -9.71 17.37 4.85
CA HIS A 200 -10.48 17.92 3.73
C HIS A 200 -11.97 17.88 4.06
N GLY A 201 -12.55 19.05 4.35
CA GLY A 201 -13.92 19.15 4.85
C GLY A 201 -14.14 18.32 6.12
N GLU A 202 -15.11 17.41 6.11
CA GLU A 202 -15.43 16.46 7.18
C GLU A 202 -14.61 15.16 7.13
N THR A 203 -13.72 15.01 6.13
CA THR A 203 -12.90 13.80 5.96
C THR A 203 -11.45 14.04 6.35
N SER A 204 -10.78 12.98 6.76
CA SER A 204 -9.38 13.07 7.22
C SER A 204 -8.60 11.77 7.01
N PHE A 205 -7.28 11.89 6.86
CA PHE A 205 -6.36 10.78 6.61
C PHE A 205 -5.17 10.88 7.56
N LEU A 206 -4.81 9.78 8.23
CA LEU A 206 -3.60 9.70 9.05
C LEU A 206 -2.54 8.85 8.34
N LEU A 207 -1.44 9.49 7.97
CA LEU A 207 -0.25 8.87 7.39
C LEU A 207 0.80 8.76 8.50
N SER A 208 0.87 7.60 9.14
CA SER A 208 1.67 7.40 10.36
C SER A 208 3.13 7.04 10.12
N GLY A 209 3.62 7.05 8.86
CA GLY A 209 4.90 6.44 8.53
C GLY A 209 4.97 5.02 9.06
N ASP A 210 6.04 4.71 9.78
CA ASP A 210 6.22 3.43 10.47
C ASP A 210 6.24 3.59 11.99
N ALA A 211 5.46 4.55 12.51
CA ALA A 211 5.23 4.68 13.95
C ALA A 211 4.90 3.33 14.59
N GLU A 212 5.64 3.00 15.65
CA GLU A 212 5.46 1.81 16.47
C GLU A 212 4.93 2.21 17.86
N ASP A 213 4.98 1.29 18.83
CA ASP A 213 4.34 1.44 20.13
C ASP A 213 4.68 2.75 20.87
N ASP A 214 5.93 3.23 20.81
CA ASP A 214 6.34 4.43 21.58
C ASP A 214 5.89 5.73 20.92
N GLN A 215 5.97 5.85 19.59
CA GLN A 215 5.44 6.99 18.85
C GLN A 215 3.92 7.01 18.86
N GLU A 216 3.26 5.86 18.77
CA GLU A 216 1.82 5.76 18.95
C GLU A 216 1.38 6.22 20.34
N ALA A 217 2.07 5.77 21.39
CA ALA A 217 1.82 6.21 22.76
C ALA A 217 2.02 7.72 22.91
N TYR A 218 3.07 8.28 22.31
CA TYR A 218 3.32 9.71 22.26
C TYR A 218 2.16 10.47 21.59
N LEU A 219 1.75 10.03 20.40
CA LEU A 219 0.67 10.65 19.64
C LEU A 219 -0.64 10.67 20.45
N ILE A 220 -0.96 9.58 21.15
CA ILE A 220 -2.16 9.49 21.99
C ILE A 220 -2.09 10.48 23.15
N ASP A 221 -0.95 10.58 23.85
CA ASP A 221 -0.79 11.49 25.00
C ASP A 221 -0.83 12.96 24.56
N ALA A 222 -0.20 13.29 23.44
CA ALA A 222 -0.08 14.64 22.94
C ALA A 222 -1.38 15.16 22.29
N TYR A 223 -2.05 14.34 21.48
CA TYR A 223 -3.14 14.78 20.59
C TYR A 223 -4.50 14.20 20.97
N GLY A 224 -4.57 13.03 21.61
CA GLY A 224 -5.83 12.42 22.05
C GLY A 224 -6.86 12.32 20.92
N SER A 225 -7.99 13.03 21.07
CA SER A 225 -9.07 13.04 20.06
C SER A 225 -8.74 13.82 18.79
N GLU A 226 -7.68 14.63 18.79
CA GLU A 226 -7.22 15.31 17.57
C GLU A 226 -6.65 14.30 16.54
N LEU A 227 -6.38 13.06 16.95
CA LEU A 227 -6.00 11.96 16.05
C LEU A 227 -7.17 11.41 15.21
N GLU A 228 -8.42 11.75 15.53
CA GLU A 228 -9.59 11.22 14.84
C GLU A 228 -9.47 11.42 13.32
N SER A 229 -9.45 10.30 12.60
CA SER A 229 -9.18 10.26 11.16
C SER A 229 -10.14 9.32 10.44
N THR A 230 -10.65 9.71 9.27
CA THR A 230 -11.57 8.86 8.48
C THR A 230 -10.88 7.58 8.00
N VAL A 231 -9.62 7.70 7.56
CA VAL A 231 -8.81 6.57 7.09
C VAL A 231 -7.42 6.62 7.72
N LEU A 232 -6.93 5.45 8.11
CA LEU A 232 -5.57 5.24 8.62
C LEU A 232 -4.73 4.48 7.57
N LYS A 233 -3.54 4.97 7.25
CA LYS A 233 -2.47 4.12 6.69
C LYS A 233 -1.86 3.34 7.85
N ALA A 234 -1.93 2.02 7.82
CA ALA A 234 -1.32 1.19 8.86
C ALA A 234 0.19 1.47 8.94
N GLY A 235 0.69 1.65 10.17
CA GLY A 235 2.12 1.79 10.42
C GLY A 235 2.88 0.52 10.02
N HIS A 236 4.16 0.67 9.69
CA HIS A 236 5.14 -0.40 9.57
C HIS A 236 4.63 -1.60 8.79
N HIS A 237 4.02 -1.31 7.64
CA HIS A 237 3.50 -2.30 6.69
C HIS A 237 2.40 -3.25 7.23
N GLY A 238 1.86 -2.98 8.43
CA GLY A 238 1.02 -3.91 9.17
C GLY A 238 1.79 -4.86 10.11
N SER A 239 2.95 -4.43 10.61
CA SER A 239 3.67 -5.11 11.68
C SER A 239 2.84 -5.19 12.97
N SER A 240 3.05 -6.25 13.76
CA SER A 240 2.44 -6.40 15.09
C SER A 240 2.88 -5.34 16.10
N SER A 241 4.04 -4.68 15.86
CA SER A 241 4.56 -3.56 16.65
C SER A 241 3.88 -2.22 16.37
N SER A 242 2.97 -2.18 15.39
CA SER A 242 2.24 -0.99 15.00
C SER A 242 0.73 -1.23 15.06
N SER A 243 -0.03 -0.16 14.88
CA SER A 243 -1.48 -0.12 15.01
C SER A 243 -1.94 -0.78 16.30
N SER A 244 -1.39 -0.35 17.44
CA SER A 244 -1.78 -0.83 18.76
C SER A 244 -3.27 -0.59 19.00
N GLY A 245 -3.88 -1.40 19.86
CA GLY A 245 -5.32 -1.26 20.15
C GLY A 245 -5.69 0.13 20.68
N GLN A 246 -4.82 0.73 21.52
CA GLN A 246 -5.06 2.07 22.07
C GLN A 246 -4.95 3.16 21.00
N PHE A 247 -4.02 3.01 20.06
CA PHE A 247 -3.88 3.92 18.94
C PHE A 247 -5.08 3.83 17.99
N LEU A 248 -5.51 2.63 17.63
CA LEU A 248 -6.73 2.43 16.82
C LEU A 248 -7.98 3.00 17.49
N ASP A 249 -8.08 2.90 18.82
CA ASP A 249 -9.20 3.47 19.57
C ASP A 249 -9.16 5.02 19.60
N ALA A 250 -7.97 5.63 19.63
CA ALA A 250 -7.80 7.08 19.58
C ALA A 250 -8.02 7.66 18.18
N VAL A 251 -7.55 6.96 17.14
CA VAL A 251 -7.72 7.37 15.73
C VAL A 251 -9.16 7.16 15.26
N GLY A 252 -9.84 6.11 15.74
CA GLY A 252 -11.22 5.78 15.39
C GLY A 252 -11.49 5.68 13.88
N PRO A 253 -10.64 5.00 13.07
CA PRO A 253 -10.77 5.02 11.63
C PRO A 253 -12.01 4.27 11.14
N ARG A 254 -12.46 4.59 9.92
CA ARG A 254 -13.55 3.88 9.24
C ARG A 254 -13.07 2.86 8.23
N ALA A 255 -11.81 2.96 7.81
CA ALA A 255 -11.10 1.99 7.00
C ALA A 255 -9.59 2.10 7.26
N VAL A 256 -8.86 1.03 6.93
CA VAL A 256 -7.40 1.00 7.02
C VAL A 256 -6.83 0.62 5.66
N VAL A 257 -5.75 1.28 5.24
CA VAL A 257 -4.94 0.87 4.10
C VAL A 257 -3.62 0.29 4.59
N VAL A 258 -3.26 -0.90 4.12
CA VAL A 258 -2.00 -1.58 4.40
C VAL A 258 -1.16 -1.60 3.13
N SER A 259 0.06 -1.10 3.20
CA SER A 259 1.04 -1.14 2.11
C SER A 259 2.16 -2.12 2.43
N SER A 260 2.14 -3.29 1.78
CA SER A 260 3.13 -4.36 1.92
C SER A 260 3.01 -5.38 0.78
N ALA A 261 4.01 -6.25 0.62
CA ALA A 261 3.99 -7.31 -0.40
C ALA A 261 3.13 -8.50 0.06
N TYR A 262 2.57 -9.25 -0.91
CA TYR A 262 1.81 -10.47 -0.64
C TYR A 262 2.66 -11.49 0.14
N ASP A 263 3.84 -11.78 -0.42
CA ASP A 263 4.87 -12.66 0.15
C ASP A 263 5.89 -11.87 0.98
N SER A 264 5.39 -11.05 1.90
CA SER A 264 6.25 -10.29 2.80
C SER A 264 7.20 -11.21 3.55
N GLN A 265 8.51 -10.97 3.44
CA GLN A 265 9.54 -11.71 4.21
C GLN A 265 9.42 -11.52 5.74
N TYR A 266 8.61 -10.55 6.17
CA TYR A 266 8.33 -10.26 7.59
C TYR A 266 6.97 -10.81 8.04
N GLY A 267 6.20 -11.44 7.14
CA GLY A 267 4.84 -11.88 7.40
C GLY A 267 3.82 -10.74 7.49
N HIS A 268 4.13 -9.56 6.92
CA HIS A 268 3.22 -8.43 6.90
C HIS A 268 2.06 -8.60 5.90
N PRO A 269 0.88 -8.02 6.16
CA PRO A 269 0.41 -7.63 7.49
C PRO A 269 0.32 -8.85 8.43
N THR A 270 0.80 -8.71 9.66
CA THR A 270 0.77 -9.81 10.62
C THR A 270 -0.66 -10.19 10.99
N GLU A 271 -0.90 -11.47 11.31
CA GLU A 271 -2.22 -11.88 11.77
C GLU A 271 -2.68 -11.14 13.05
N GLU A 272 -1.73 -10.71 13.89
CA GLU A 272 -2.04 -9.96 15.10
C GLU A 272 -2.66 -8.61 14.77
N VAL A 273 -2.08 -7.86 13.83
CA VAL A 273 -2.65 -6.56 13.42
C VAL A 273 -4.00 -6.75 12.72
N LEU A 274 -4.13 -7.78 11.87
CA LEU A 274 -5.38 -8.09 11.19
C LEU A 274 -6.50 -8.44 12.19
N ARG A 275 -6.20 -9.16 13.26
CA ARG A 275 -7.16 -9.40 14.36
C ARG A 275 -7.57 -8.11 15.05
N ARG A 276 -6.64 -7.17 15.31
CA ARG A 276 -6.97 -5.86 15.91
C ARG A 276 -7.92 -5.05 15.01
N PHE A 277 -7.75 -5.13 13.69
CA PHE A 277 -8.66 -4.52 12.72
C PHE A 277 -10.03 -5.23 12.69
N ALA A 278 -10.04 -6.56 12.69
CA ALA A 278 -11.25 -7.38 12.67
C ALA A 278 -12.12 -7.16 13.91
N ASP A 279 -11.50 -7.08 15.10
CA ASP A 279 -12.17 -6.81 16.38
C ASP A 279 -12.91 -5.47 16.39
N ARG A 280 -12.51 -4.54 15.51
CA ARG A 280 -13.12 -3.22 15.31
C ARG A 280 -13.97 -3.13 14.04
N SER A 281 -14.12 -4.25 13.31
CA SER A 281 -14.84 -4.33 12.03
C SER A 281 -14.37 -3.28 11.02
N LEU A 282 -13.05 -3.03 10.98
CA LEU A 282 -12.44 -2.07 10.07
C LEU A 282 -12.23 -2.75 8.71
N PRO A 283 -12.87 -2.29 7.62
CA PRO A 283 -12.51 -2.75 6.29
C PRO A 283 -11.04 -2.43 6.01
N THR A 284 -10.28 -3.44 5.59
CA THR A 284 -8.86 -3.32 5.28
C THR A 284 -8.62 -3.46 3.79
N TYR A 285 -7.95 -2.47 3.21
CA TYR A 285 -7.51 -2.48 1.82
C TYR A 285 -6.00 -2.72 1.81
N TRP A 286 -5.59 -3.85 1.27
CA TRP A 286 -4.18 -4.25 1.23
C TRP A 286 -3.64 -4.14 -0.20
N THR A 287 -2.57 -3.37 -0.40
CA THR A 287 -2.03 -3.10 -1.74
C THR A 287 -1.63 -4.37 -2.48
N ALA A 288 -1.24 -5.43 -1.76
CA ALA A 288 -0.83 -6.69 -2.36
C ALA A 288 -1.95 -7.43 -3.10
N THR A 289 -3.23 -7.22 -2.75
CA THR A 289 -4.37 -7.90 -3.36
C THR A 289 -5.31 -6.94 -4.08
N HIS A 290 -5.42 -5.70 -3.58
CA HIS A 290 -6.25 -4.65 -4.17
C HIS A 290 -5.50 -3.83 -5.24
N GLY A 291 -4.17 -3.92 -5.27
CA GLY A 291 -3.30 -3.08 -6.08
C GLY A 291 -3.19 -1.68 -5.51
N THR A 292 -2.92 -0.70 -6.37
CA THR A 292 -2.98 0.70 -5.97
C THR A 292 -4.38 1.04 -5.48
N VAL A 293 -4.45 1.59 -4.26
CA VAL A 293 -5.68 2.03 -3.62
C VAL A 293 -5.75 3.55 -3.71
N VAL A 294 -6.81 4.09 -4.32
CA VAL A 294 -7.01 5.54 -4.45
C VAL A 294 -8.25 5.95 -3.67
N LEU A 295 -8.04 6.83 -2.69
CA LEU A 295 -9.09 7.39 -1.87
C LEU A 295 -9.42 8.79 -2.36
N VAL A 296 -10.65 9.01 -2.79
CA VAL A 296 -11.10 10.30 -3.33
C VAL A 296 -12.06 10.94 -2.33
N SER A 297 -11.61 11.98 -1.65
CA SER A 297 -12.44 12.78 -0.77
C SER A 297 -13.10 13.93 -1.54
N ASP A 298 -14.41 14.09 -1.39
CA ASP A 298 -15.16 15.27 -1.84
C ASP A 298 -15.44 16.28 -0.72
N GLY A 299 -14.79 16.10 0.43
CA GLY A 299 -14.97 16.92 1.62
C GLY A 299 -16.13 16.51 2.51
N ASN A 300 -17.00 15.59 2.11
CA ASN A 300 -18.07 15.03 2.96
C ASN A 300 -17.94 13.51 3.13
N GLY A 301 -17.44 12.82 2.10
CA GLY A 301 -17.18 11.39 2.13
C GLY A 301 -15.97 11.01 1.30
N VAL A 302 -15.51 9.77 1.48
CA VAL A 302 -14.35 9.22 0.78
C VAL A 302 -14.79 8.05 -0.09
N SER A 303 -14.67 8.17 -1.41
CA SER A 303 -14.80 7.05 -2.32
C SER A 303 -13.51 6.22 -2.32
N VAL A 304 -13.62 4.91 -2.11
CA VAL A 304 -12.50 3.97 -2.10
C VAL A 304 -12.42 3.28 -3.46
N ARG A 305 -11.30 3.44 -4.18
CA ARG A 305 -11.07 2.86 -5.49
C ARG A 305 -9.87 1.93 -5.46
N THR A 306 -9.97 0.78 -6.13
CA THR A 306 -8.91 -0.24 -6.17
C THR A 306 -8.72 -0.78 -7.59
N GLN A 307 -7.52 -1.24 -7.91
CA GLN A 307 -7.23 -1.87 -9.21
C GLN A 307 -7.92 -3.23 -9.33
N ARG A 308 -7.99 -3.98 -8.20
CA ARG A 308 -8.67 -5.28 -8.13
C ARG A 308 -9.75 -5.30 -7.08
N ASP A 309 -10.77 -6.11 -7.34
CA ASP A 309 -11.76 -6.48 -6.34
C ASP A 309 -11.17 -7.61 -5.50
N ALA A 310 -11.15 -7.43 -4.18
CA ALA A 310 -10.57 -8.37 -3.24
C ALA A 310 -11.31 -8.27 -1.89
N PRO A 311 -11.19 -9.28 -1.01
CA PRO A 311 -11.83 -9.24 0.30
C PRO A 311 -11.31 -8.08 1.15
N THR A 312 -12.23 -7.37 1.81
CA THR A 312 -11.91 -6.28 2.73
C THR A 312 -12.07 -6.66 4.20
N ASP A 313 -12.53 -7.87 4.51
CA ASP A 313 -12.53 -8.41 5.88
C ASP A 313 -11.07 -8.66 6.28
N PRO A 314 -10.55 -8.04 7.36
CA PRO A 314 -9.16 -8.18 7.76
C PRO A 314 -8.69 -9.63 7.91
N LEU A 315 -9.56 -10.58 8.27
CA LEU A 315 -9.18 -11.99 8.41
C LEU A 315 -9.21 -12.75 7.08
N ALA A 316 -9.76 -12.16 6.02
CA ALA A 316 -9.85 -12.72 4.68
C ALA A 316 -9.07 -11.92 3.63
N VAL A 317 -8.39 -10.82 4.00
CA VAL A 317 -7.63 -9.99 3.02
C VAL A 317 -6.56 -10.78 2.26
N ARG A 318 -6.08 -11.89 2.85
CA ARG A 318 -5.12 -12.81 2.25
C ARG A 318 -5.75 -13.74 1.21
N ASP A 319 -7.07 -13.90 1.20
CA ASP A 319 -7.77 -14.73 0.21
C ASP A 319 -7.90 -14.03 -1.15
N GLY A 320 -7.49 -12.76 -1.25
CA GLY A 320 -7.48 -12.02 -2.51
C GLY A 320 -6.32 -12.41 -3.43
N GLU A 321 -6.53 -12.44 -4.74
CA GLU A 321 -5.48 -12.76 -5.71
C GLU A 321 -4.35 -11.69 -5.71
N PRO A 322 -3.08 -12.08 -5.53
CA PRO A 322 -1.94 -11.16 -5.51
C PRO A 322 -1.83 -10.35 -6.80
N ILE A 323 -1.46 -9.07 -6.67
CA ILE A 323 -1.15 -8.19 -7.79
C ILE A 323 0.27 -7.65 -7.68
N GLU A 324 1.00 -7.79 -8.79
CA GLU A 324 2.38 -7.36 -8.90
C GLU A 324 2.56 -5.86 -8.59
N PRO A 325 3.65 -5.48 -7.89
CA PRO A 325 4.06 -4.09 -7.75
C PRO A 325 4.18 -3.38 -9.10
N GLY A 326 3.82 -2.10 -9.15
CA GLY A 326 3.88 -1.28 -10.35
C GLY A 326 2.84 -1.61 -11.42
N ALA A 327 2.01 -2.64 -11.24
CA ALA A 327 1.00 -3.05 -12.21
C ALA A 327 0.15 -1.88 -12.72
N GLY A 328 -0.03 -1.83 -14.05
CA GLY A 328 -0.95 -0.92 -14.70
C GLY A 328 -2.41 -1.28 -14.47
N GLY A 329 -3.31 -0.41 -14.88
CA GLY A 329 -4.75 -0.64 -14.82
C GLY A 329 -5.50 0.50 -14.13
N GLU A 330 -6.75 0.66 -14.50
CA GLU A 330 -7.65 1.64 -13.90
C GLU A 330 -8.06 1.21 -12.49
N VAL A 331 -8.32 2.19 -11.63
CA VAL A 331 -8.93 1.95 -10.32
C VAL A 331 -10.44 2.12 -10.42
N VAL A 332 -11.19 1.21 -9.80
CA VAL A 332 -12.66 1.19 -9.81
C VAL A 332 -13.17 1.45 -8.40
N GLU A 333 -14.21 2.27 -8.27
CA GLU A 333 -14.86 2.54 -6.98
C GLU A 333 -15.56 1.29 -6.42
N ARG A 334 -15.19 0.90 -5.19
CA ARG A 334 -15.68 -0.30 -4.49
C ARG A 334 -16.53 0.03 -3.28
N ALA A 335 -16.25 1.15 -2.62
CA ALA A 335 -16.92 1.54 -1.41
C ALA A 335 -16.94 3.05 -1.23
N ARG A 336 -17.76 3.52 -0.28
CA ARG A 336 -17.81 4.92 0.13
C ARG A 336 -17.88 5.03 1.65
N LEU A 337 -16.99 5.84 2.22
CA LEU A 337 -16.90 6.14 3.64
C LEU A 337 -17.51 7.52 3.91
N GLY A 338 -18.78 7.58 4.30
CA GLY A 338 -19.44 8.83 4.68
C GLY A 338 -20.11 9.55 3.52
N GLY A 339 -20.81 10.64 3.85
CA GLY A 339 -21.74 11.32 2.94
C GLY A 339 -23.01 10.52 2.64
N ASP A 340 -23.93 11.16 1.91
CA ASP A 340 -25.11 10.47 1.37
C ASP A 340 -24.69 9.42 0.32
N PRO A 341 -25.40 8.28 0.21
CA PRO A 341 -25.14 7.29 -0.83
C PRO A 341 -25.24 7.92 -2.22
N VAL A 342 -24.28 7.63 -3.09
CA VAL A 342 -24.39 7.95 -4.51
C VAL A 342 -25.51 7.08 -5.08
N ASP A 343 -26.64 7.68 -5.40
CA ASP A 343 -27.74 7.03 -6.09
C ASP A 343 -27.19 6.48 -7.42
N GLY A 344 -27.23 5.15 -7.58
CA GLY A 344 -26.73 4.44 -8.75
C GLY A 344 -27.53 4.82 -10.00
N GLY A 345 -27.14 5.93 -10.62
CA GLY A 345 -27.79 6.51 -11.79
C GLY A 345 -27.22 5.99 -13.11
N SER A 346 -27.75 4.86 -13.58
CA SER A 346 -28.04 4.64 -15.00
C SER A 346 -29.12 3.55 -15.07
N GLY A 347 -30.33 3.72 -15.60
CA GLY A 347 -30.82 4.75 -16.51
C GLY A 347 -31.57 4.07 -17.66
N GLY A 348 -32.83 3.70 -17.43
CA GLY A 348 -33.86 3.66 -18.48
C GLY A 348 -34.35 2.28 -18.96
N GLY A 349 -35.65 2.04 -18.80
CA GLY A 349 -36.37 1.03 -19.56
C GLY A 349 -37.47 0.29 -18.81
N ALA A 350 -38.42 1.01 -18.22
CA ALA A 350 -39.72 0.41 -17.92
C ALA A 350 -40.53 0.37 -19.22
N ASP A 351 -40.78 -0.82 -19.74
CA ASP A 351 -41.95 -1.09 -20.56
C ASP A 351 -42.57 -2.40 -20.07
N ASP A 352 -43.78 -2.21 -19.57
CA ASP A 352 -44.82 -3.18 -19.25
C ASP A 352 -45.30 -3.81 -20.57
N ASP A 353 -45.30 -5.13 -20.67
CA ASP A 353 -46.40 -5.83 -21.33
C ASP A 353 -46.41 -7.32 -20.96
N SER A 354 -47.56 -7.71 -20.44
CA SER A 354 -48.04 -9.07 -20.21
C SER A 354 -48.12 -9.87 -21.51
N ASP A 355 -47.80 -11.17 -21.44
CA ASP A 355 -48.80 -12.22 -21.66
C ASP A 355 -48.20 -13.61 -21.39
N ALA A 356 -48.96 -14.36 -20.61
CA ALA A 356 -48.78 -15.81 -20.47
C ALA A 356 -49.47 -16.48 -21.65
N ASP A 357 -48.82 -17.50 -22.23
CA ASP A 357 -49.54 -18.72 -22.61
C ASP A 357 -48.59 -19.93 -22.71
N ASP A 358 -49.14 -21.00 -22.18
CA ASP A 358 -48.73 -22.39 -22.06
C ASP A 358 -48.80 -23.10 -23.42
N ASP A 359 -47.78 -23.90 -23.78
CA ASP A 359 -48.03 -25.24 -24.32
C ASP A 359 -46.76 -26.11 -24.28
N GLY A 360 -46.94 -27.37 -23.88
CA GLY A 360 -45.89 -28.36 -23.71
C GLY A 360 -45.46 -29.06 -25.00
N GLY A 361 -44.33 -29.77 -24.91
CA GLY A 361 -43.83 -30.62 -25.98
C GLY A 361 -42.60 -31.41 -25.55
N ASP A 362 -42.74 -32.73 -25.56
CA ASP A 362 -41.91 -33.77 -24.95
C ASP A 362 -40.68 -34.19 -25.78
N THR A 363 -39.68 -34.71 -25.06
CA THR A 363 -38.66 -35.74 -25.43
C THR A 363 -37.52 -35.53 -26.45
N ASP A 364 -36.42 -36.22 -26.08
CA ASP A 364 -35.23 -36.69 -26.83
C ASP A 364 -34.09 -35.66 -26.97
N GLY A 365 -32.83 -35.91 -26.60
CA GLY A 365 -32.08 -37.15 -26.48
C GLY A 365 -30.80 -37.03 -27.33
N GLY A 366 -29.62 -37.01 -26.69
CA GLY A 366 -28.30 -36.89 -27.34
C GLY A 366 -27.90 -35.42 -27.61
N ASP A 367 -26.67 -34.98 -27.43
CA ASP A 367 -25.38 -35.65 -27.52
C ASP A 367 -24.40 -34.80 -26.71
N GLU A 368 -23.74 -35.42 -25.73
CA GLU A 368 -22.57 -34.85 -25.07
C GLU A 368 -21.48 -34.81 -26.13
N THR A 369 -21.26 -33.63 -26.72
CA THR A 369 -20.08 -33.40 -27.54
C THR A 369 -18.87 -33.44 -26.61
N ALA A 370 -18.26 -34.61 -26.50
CA ALA A 370 -16.93 -34.79 -25.95
C ALA A 370 -16.01 -33.75 -26.59
N SER A 371 -15.47 -32.87 -25.76
CA SER A 371 -14.41 -31.95 -26.15
C SER A 371 -13.24 -32.80 -26.66
N THR A 372 -12.86 -32.61 -27.93
CA THR A 372 -11.67 -33.23 -28.53
C THR A 372 -10.40 -32.48 -28.18
N ASP A 373 -10.36 -31.85 -27.00
CA ASP A 373 -9.15 -31.21 -26.51
C ASP A 373 -8.32 -32.28 -25.80
N PRO A 374 -7.17 -32.72 -26.36
CA PRO A 374 -6.29 -33.68 -25.68
C PRO A 374 -5.82 -33.19 -24.31
N ALA A 375 -5.86 -31.86 -24.04
CA ALA A 375 -5.60 -31.30 -22.72
C ALA A 375 -6.64 -31.69 -21.66
N ALA A 376 -7.88 -32.00 -22.06
CA ALA A 376 -8.96 -32.39 -21.16
C ALA A 376 -8.81 -33.82 -20.61
N ALA A 377 -7.82 -34.59 -21.08
CA ALA A 377 -7.59 -35.97 -20.68
C ALA A 377 -6.38 -36.15 -19.73
N LEU A 378 -5.69 -35.06 -19.37
CA LEU A 378 -4.57 -35.09 -18.44
C LEU A 378 -5.08 -34.89 -17.00
N GLU A 379 -4.63 -35.72 -16.06
CA GLU A 379 -5.09 -35.71 -14.67
C GLU A 379 -3.91 -35.73 -13.68
N VAL A 380 -4.13 -35.26 -12.45
CA VAL A 380 -3.19 -35.45 -11.33
C VAL A 380 -3.51 -36.77 -10.64
N ALA A 381 -2.67 -37.78 -10.86
CA ALA A 381 -2.86 -39.13 -10.34
C ALA A 381 -2.43 -39.28 -8.87
N ALA A 382 -1.41 -38.53 -8.44
CA ALA A 382 -0.96 -38.51 -7.06
C ALA A 382 -0.21 -37.22 -6.72
N ILE A 383 -0.28 -36.82 -5.46
CA ILE A 383 0.51 -35.75 -4.87
C ILE A 383 1.12 -36.32 -3.59
N ASN A 384 2.43 -36.16 -3.41
CA ASN A 384 3.11 -36.41 -2.15
C ASN A 384 3.83 -35.13 -1.72
N ALA A 385 3.17 -34.36 -0.87
CA ALA A 385 3.68 -33.10 -0.34
C ALA A 385 4.54 -33.32 0.91
N ASP A 386 4.07 -34.18 1.83
CA ASP A 386 4.80 -34.50 3.07
C ASP A 386 5.91 -35.53 2.79
N ALA A 387 7.14 -35.05 2.59
CA ALA A 387 8.30 -35.91 2.41
C ALA A 387 8.67 -36.63 3.71
N GLU A 388 9.19 -37.86 3.63
CA GLU A 388 9.62 -38.58 4.83
C GLU A 388 10.83 -37.85 5.45
N GLY A 389 10.62 -37.23 6.62
CA GLY A 389 11.68 -36.61 7.43
C GLY A 389 11.60 -35.09 7.45
N ASP A 390 12.73 -34.43 7.19
CA ASP A 390 12.79 -32.99 6.97
C ASP A 390 12.74 -32.75 5.46
N ASP A 391 11.69 -32.08 4.99
CA ASP A 391 11.43 -31.88 3.56
C ASP A 391 12.60 -31.17 2.87
N SER A 392 13.29 -30.27 3.58
CA SER A 392 14.44 -29.55 3.05
C SER A 392 15.66 -30.46 2.80
N GLU A 393 15.70 -31.64 3.42
CA GLU A 393 16.76 -32.65 3.25
C GLU A 393 16.34 -33.80 2.32
N ASN A 394 15.04 -33.91 1.97
CA ASN A 394 14.48 -35.01 1.16
C ASN A 394 13.56 -34.53 0.03
N LEU A 395 13.96 -33.49 -0.69
CA LEU A 395 13.19 -32.86 -1.78
C LEU A 395 12.75 -33.80 -2.91
N ASN A 396 13.38 -34.97 -3.07
CA ASN A 396 12.95 -35.93 -4.10
C ASN A 396 11.76 -36.80 -3.67
N ASP A 397 11.43 -36.80 -2.38
CA ASP A 397 10.23 -37.45 -1.86
C ASP A 397 9.01 -36.53 -1.90
N GLU A 398 9.20 -35.26 -2.25
CA GLU A 398 8.14 -34.33 -2.62
C GLU A 398 7.88 -34.42 -4.14
N TYR A 399 6.66 -34.79 -4.58
CA TYR A 399 6.38 -34.98 -5.99
C TYR A 399 4.89 -34.92 -6.37
N VAL A 400 4.65 -34.66 -7.66
CA VAL A 400 3.33 -34.77 -8.31
C VAL A 400 3.43 -35.76 -9.46
N VAL A 401 2.41 -36.61 -9.62
CA VAL A 401 2.27 -37.55 -10.72
C VAL A 401 1.14 -37.10 -11.64
N PHE A 402 1.45 -36.89 -12.92
CA PHE A 402 0.48 -36.62 -13.96
C PHE A 402 0.22 -37.89 -14.78
N GLU A 403 -1.03 -38.15 -15.14
CA GLU A 403 -1.45 -39.27 -15.99
C GLU A 403 -2.18 -38.75 -17.23
N ASN A 404 -1.79 -39.24 -18.41
CA ASN A 404 -2.61 -39.06 -19.62
C ASN A 404 -3.68 -40.15 -19.66
N ALA A 405 -4.88 -39.84 -19.17
CA ALA A 405 -6.03 -40.74 -19.18
C ALA A 405 -6.73 -40.87 -20.56
N GLY A 406 -6.22 -40.17 -21.57
CA GLY A 406 -6.72 -40.17 -22.94
C GLY A 406 -6.23 -41.36 -23.78
N ASP A 407 -6.66 -41.39 -25.04
CA ASP A 407 -6.30 -42.41 -26.03
C ASP A 407 -5.29 -41.93 -27.09
N GLU A 408 -4.83 -40.68 -27.01
CA GLU A 408 -3.79 -40.09 -27.85
C GLU A 408 -2.64 -39.49 -27.01
N PRO A 409 -1.38 -39.46 -27.52
CA PRO A 409 -0.28 -38.78 -26.86
C PRO A 409 -0.50 -37.26 -26.73
N ILE A 410 -0.08 -36.66 -25.61
CA ILE A 410 -0.18 -35.22 -25.34
C ILE A 410 1.22 -34.59 -25.42
N ASP A 411 1.36 -33.54 -26.24
CA ASP A 411 2.57 -32.71 -26.29
C ASP A 411 2.52 -31.67 -25.18
N LEU A 412 3.42 -31.80 -24.20
CA LEU A 412 3.53 -30.89 -23.05
C LEU A 412 4.66 -29.88 -23.22
N SER A 413 5.24 -29.76 -24.42
CA SER A 413 6.32 -28.79 -24.67
C SER A 413 5.92 -27.38 -24.26
N GLY A 414 6.67 -26.78 -23.33
CA GLY A 414 6.43 -25.43 -22.83
C GLY A 414 5.21 -25.28 -21.92
N TRP A 415 4.55 -26.38 -21.54
CA TRP A 415 3.54 -26.36 -20.48
C TRP A 415 4.23 -26.13 -19.13
N THR A 416 3.47 -25.60 -18.18
CA THR A 416 4.00 -25.28 -16.85
C THR A 416 3.17 -25.93 -15.75
N VAL A 417 3.86 -26.50 -14.77
CA VAL A 417 3.31 -26.83 -13.45
C VAL A 417 3.67 -25.69 -12.51
N ALA A 418 2.74 -25.24 -11.68
CA ALA A 418 2.99 -24.29 -10.62
C ALA A 418 2.24 -24.66 -9.33
N ASP A 419 2.72 -24.18 -8.19
CA ASP A 419 2.02 -24.16 -6.91
C ASP A 419 1.28 -22.82 -6.70
N GLU A 420 0.64 -22.62 -5.55
CA GLU A 420 -0.02 -21.34 -5.21
C GLU A 420 0.97 -20.20 -4.95
N ALA A 421 2.22 -20.51 -4.63
CA ALA A 421 3.32 -19.56 -4.44
C ALA A 421 4.08 -19.24 -5.75
N ALA A 422 3.56 -19.68 -6.90
CA ALA A 422 4.10 -19.45 -8.24
C ALA A 422 5.56 -19.95 -8.45
N HIS A 423 6.03 -20.90 -7.66
CA HIS A 423 7.12 -21.75 -8.09
C HIS A 423 6.65 -22.43 -9.38
N SER A 424 7.38 -22.21 -10.48
CA SER A 424 7.02 -22.81 -11.77
C SER A 424 8.08 -23.77 -12.31
N TYR A 425 7.62 -24.91 -12.82
CA TYR A 425 8.36 -25.86 -13.62
C TYR A 425 7.83 -25.83 -15.06
N ALA A 426 8.70 -25.59 -16.03
CA ALA A 426 8.36 -25.73 -17.44
C ALA A 426 8.77 -27.12 -17.95
N PHE A 427 7.83 -27.85 -18.55
CA PHE A 427 8.14 -29.09 -19.25
C PHE A 427 9.15 -28.86 -20.38
N PRO A 428 10.13 -29.75 -20.57
CA PRO A 428 11.13 -29.60 -21.61
C PRO A 428 10.52 -29.54 -23.02
N GLU A 429 11.13 -28.76 -23.89
CA GLU A 429 10.80 -28.74 -25.32
C GLU A 429 10.88 -30.16 -25.93
N GLY A 430 9.81 -30.57 -26.60
CA GLY A 430 9.65 -31.90 -27.20
C GLY A 430 9.18 -32.99 -26.23
N TYR A 431 8.82 -32.65 -24.98
CA TYR A 431 8.29 -33.63 -24.03
C TYR A 431 6.87 -34.05 -24.41
N THR A 432 6.65 -35.35 -24.60
CA THR A 432 5.35 -35.93 -24.98
C THR A 432 5.00 -37.04 -24.01
N LEU A 433 3.76 -37.03 -23.51
CA LEU A 433 3.23 -38.07 -22.62
C LEU A 433 2.29 -38.99 -23.41
N ASP A 434 2.72 -40.23 -23.63
CA ASP A 434 1.92 -41.25 -24.34
C ASP A 434 0.58 -41.54 -23.65
N ALA A 435 -0.40 -42.01 -24.43
CA ALA A 435 -1.71 -42.41 -23.91
C ALA A 435 -1.59 -43.51 -22.83
N GLY A 436 -2.20 -43.28 -21.67
CA GLY A 436 -2.14 -44.17 -20.49
C GLY A 436 -0.78 -44.18 -19.77
N ALA A 437 0.14 -43.28 -20.11
CA ALA A 437 1.41 -43.13 -19.41
C ALA A 437 1.33 -42.10 -18.28
N THR A 438 2.25 -42.22 -17.33
CA THR A 438 2.41 -41.30 -16.20
C THR A 438 3.79 -40.67 -16.20
N VAL A 439 3.88 -39.41 -15.74
CA VAL A 439 5.14 -38.74 -15.43
C VAL A 439 5.13 -38.25 -13.99
N THR A 440 6.22 -38.51 -13.28
CA THR A 440 6.46 -37.98 -11.93
C THR A 440 7.35 -36.75 -12.03
N LEU A 441 6.87 -35.60 -11.56
CA LEU A 441 7.68 -34.40 -11.33
C LEU A 441 8.10 -34.36 -9.86
N ARG A 442 9.40 -34.51 -9.61
CA ARG A 442 10.00 -34.43 -8.27
C ARG A 442 10.56 -33.04 -8.02
N THR A 443 10.39 -32.51 -6.81
CA THR A 443 10.87 -31.17 -6.44
C THR A 443 12.40 -31.07 -6.43
N GLY A 444 13.08 -32.10 -5.96
CA GLY A 444 14.54 -32.12 -5.86
C GLY A 444 15.27 -32.28 -7.20
N SER A 445 16.48 -32.83 -7.14
CA SER A 445 17.38 -32.95 -8.30
C SER A 445 17.64 -34.41 -8.70
N GLY A 446 17.86 -34.61 -10.00
CA GLY A 446 18.11 -35.93 -10.59
C GLY A 446 18.44 -35.81 -12.08
N ALA A 447 18.33 -36.93 -12.79
CA ALA A 447 18.49 -36.95 -14.25
C ALA A 447 17.15 -37.28 -14.89
N ASP A 448 16.65 -36.37 -15.72
CA ASP A 448 15.36 -36.54 -16.38
C ASP A 448 15.32 -37.79 -17.26
N THR A 449 14.16 -38.44 -17.26
CA THR A 449 13.80 -39.56 -18.13
C THR A 449 12.38 -39.34 -18.67
N ASP A 450 11.93 -40.21 -19.56
CA ASP A 450 10.58 -40.11 -20.12
C ASP A 450 9.47 -40.22 -19.04
N ALA A 451 9.74 -40.81 -17.87
CA ALA A 451 8.74 -41.03 -16.81
C ALA A 451 9.05 -40.30 -15.48
N GLU A 452 10.22 -39.70 -15.33
CA GLU A 452 10.62 -38.96 -14.14
C GLU A 452 11.34 -37.67 -14.54
N LEU A 453 10.82 -36.55 -14.06
CA LEU A 453 11.34 -35.21 -14.24
C LEU A 453 11.74 -34.62 -12.88
N TYR A 454 12.77 -33.78 -12.88
CA TYR A 454 13.29 -33.14 -11.68
C TYR A 454 13.27 -31.62 -11.82
N TRP A 455 12.61 -30.96 -10.88
CA TRP A 455 12.52 -29.50 -10.84
C TRP A 455 13.88 -28.86 -10.54
N GLY A 456 14.69 -29.51 -9.71
CA GLY A 456 15.96 -28.95 -9.26
C GLY A 456 15.79 -27.78 -8.30
N ALA A 457 14.66 -27.71 -7.60
CA ALA A 457 14.40 -26.69 -6.60
C ALA A 457 15.38 -26.84 -5.42
N GLY A 458 15.72 -25.71 -4.79
CA GLY A 458 16.61 -25.65 -3.62
C GLY A 458 15.89 -25.74 -2.27
N SER A 459 14.55 -25.84 -2.30
CA SER A 459 13.65 -25.84 -1.15
C SER A 459 12.38 -26.64 -1.50
N PRO A 460 11.59 -27.04 -0.49
CA PRO A 460 10.28 -27.65 -0.71
C PRO A 460 9.37 -26.71 -1.51
N VAL A 461 8.47 -27.27 -2.31
CA VAL A 461 7.54 -26.54 -3.17
C VAL A 461 6.08 -26.84 -2.82
N TRP A 462 5.79 -28.05 -2.36
CA TRP A 462 4.44 -28.53 -2.09
C TRP A 462 4.15 -28.47 -0.58
N ASN A 463 3.32 -27.52 -0.15
CA ASN A 463 3.06 -27.33 1.29
C ASN A 463 2.35 -28.54 1.94
N ASN A 464 2.86 -29.08 3.06
CA ASN A 464 2.29 -30.25 3.74
C ASN A 464 0.90 -30.01 4.34
N ALA A 465 0.53 -28.74 4.58
CA ALA A 465 -0.75 -28.34 5.15
C ALA A 465 -1.81 -27.98 4.09
N GLY A 466 -1.49 -28.24 2.82
CA GLY A 466 -2.34 -27.98 1.67
C GLY A 466 -1.72 -27.00 0.68
N ASP A 467 -1.94 -27.27 -0.59
CA ASP A 467 -1.44 -26.49 -1.73
C ASP A 467 -2.29 -26.80 -2.98
N THR A 468 -2.07 -26.08 -4.07
CA THR A 468 -2.73 -26.33 -5.36
C THR A 468 -1.72 -26.55 -6.47
N VAL A 469 -1.76 -27.74 -7.07
CA VAL A 469 -1.06 -28.01 -8.33
C VAL A 469 -1.83 -27.38 -9.48
N ILE A 470 -1.26 -26.37 -10.11
CA ILE A 470 -1.81 -25.67 -11.27
C ILE A 470 -1.03 -26.09 -12.51
N LEU A 471 -1.71 -26.62 -13.52
CA LEU A 471 -1.12 -26.92 -14.82
C LEU A 471 -1.66 -25.97 -15.87
N SER A 472 -0.76 -25.35 -16.64
CA SER A 472 -1.11 -24.47 -17.77
C SER A 472 -0.44 -24.93 -19.06
N ASN A 473 -1.14 -24.76 -20.18
CA ASN A 473 -0.61 -25.10 -21.50
C ASN A 473 0.44 -24.08 -21.98
N ALA A 474 1.08 -24.34 -23.12
CA ALA A 474 2.10 -23.45 -23.68
C ALA A 474 1.59 -22.03 -24.05
N ALA A 475 0.27 -21.83 -24.14
CA ALA A 475 -0.34 -20.50 -24.34
C ALA A 475 -0.63 -19.77 -23.02
N GLY A 476 -0.33 -20.40 -21.87
CA GLY A 476 -0.61 -19.87 -20.54
C GLY A 476 -2.06 -20.09 -20.08
N GLU A 477 -2.84 -20.90 -20.79
CA GLU A 477 -4.21 -21.21 -20.39
C GLU A 477 -4.20 -22.35 -19.38
N ARG A 478 -4.93 -22.17 -18.26
CA ARG A 478 -5.03 -23.19 -17.21
C ARG A 478 -5.78 -24.42 -17.73
N VAL A 479 -5.13 -25.57 -17.65
CA VAL A 479 -5.66 -26.88 -18.06
C VAL A 479 -6.33 -27.57 -16.87
N LEU A 480 -5.69 -27.58 -15.71
CA LEU A 480 -6.27 -28.10 -14.46
C LEU A 480 -5.70 -27.39 -13.24
N ALA A 481 -6.42 -27.48 -12.13
CA ALA A 481 -5.96 -27.09 -10.80
C ALA A 481 -6.48 -28.13 -9.79
N VAL A 482 -5.58 -28.71 -8.99
CA VAL A 482 -5.92 -29.72 -7.97
C VAL A 482 -5.35 -29.30 -6.64
N SER A 483 -6.23 -28.99 -5.70
CA SER A 483 -5.87 -28.66 -4.32
C SER A 483 -5.89 -29.90 -3.44
N TYR A 484 -5.02 -29.93 -2.43
CA TYR A 484 -5.04 -30.89 -1.34
C TYR A 484 -4.93 -30.17 0.00
N GLU A 485 -5.28 -30.85 1.10
CA GLU A 485 -5.31 -30.32 2.47
C GLU A 485 -4.50 -31.20 3.43
#